data_AF-A0A833XM32-F1
#
_entry.id   AF-A0A833XM32-F1
#
_cell.length_a   1.000
_cell.length_b   1.000
_cell.length_c   1.000
_cell.angle_alpha   90.00
_cell.angle_beta   90.00
_cell.angle_gamma   90.00
#
_symmetry.space_group_name_H-M   'P 1'
#
loop_
_entity.id
_entity.type
_entity.pdbx_description
1 polymer ?
#
loop_
_entity_poly.entity_id
_entity_poly.type
_entity_poly.pdbx_seq_one_letter_code
_entity_poly.pdbx_strand_id
1 'polypeptide(L)'
;MLRLLQGLILAGTDTTTVTMTWALSLLLNNREALKKAQQELDLQIGRDRLVMESDVKNLLYLQAVIKETMRLYPAAPLSLPHESLEDCTLAGYHIPMGTRLLVNLSKIHRDPQIGDGSSQSIRPTSVTISFLPSVGSWAMRRAPDPWQLPMKWARLRSLMLG
;
A
#
# COMPACT_ATOMS: atom_id res chain seq x y z
N MET A 1 6.69 -29.27 -4.14
CA MET A 1 7.80 -28.42 -3.67
C MET A 1 8.20 -27.36 -4.71
N LEU A 2 8.57 -27.74 -5.94
CA LEU A 2 9.05 -26.77 -6.96
C LEU A 2 8.05 -25.64 -7.30
N ARG A 3 6.75 -25.94 -7.41
CA ARG A 3 5.70 -24.94 -7.71
C ARG A 3 5.57 -23.85 -6.64
N LEU A 4 5.71 -24.21 -5.36
CA LEU A 4 5.62 -23.25 -4.26
C LEU A 4 6.85 -22.34 -4.22
N LEU A 5 8.03 -22.91 -4.49
CA LEU A 5 9.28 -22.13 -4.58
C LEU A 5 9.23 -21.12 -5.73
N GLN A 6 8.75 -21.53 -6.90
CA GLN A 6 8.57 -20.62 -8.04
C GLN A 6 7.61 -19.49 -7.73
N GLY A 7 6.47 -19.78 -7.10
CA GLY A 7 5.50 -18.76 -6.69
C GLY A 7 6.09 -17.75 -5.72
N LEU A 8 6.84 -18.21 -4.71
CA LEU A 8 7.48 -17.34 -3.73
C LEU A 8 8.54 -16.42 -4.36
N ILE A 9 9.38 -16.97 -5.25
CA ILE A 9 10.43 -16.22 -5.93
C ILE A 9 9.81 -15.14 -6.83
N LEU A 10 8.84 -15.50 -7.68
CA LEU A 10 8.20 -14.55 -8.59
C LEU A 10 7.48 -13.43 -7.84
N ALA A 11 6.70 -13.79 -6.80
CA ALA A 11 5.97 -12.81 -5.99
C ALA A 11 6.92 -11.83 -5.28
N GLY A 12 8.09 -12.29 -4.83
CA GLY A 12 9.09 -11.44 -4.18
C GLY A 12 9.91 -10.60 -5.16
N THR A 13 10.37 -11.18 -6.27
CA THR A 13 11.31 -10.52 -7.19
C THR A 13 10.66 -9.42 -8.01
N ASP A 14 9.54 -9.68 -8.68
CA ASP A 14 8.93 -8.70 -9.59
C ASP A 14 8.39 -7.49 -8.81
N THR A 15 7.74 -7.75 -7.67
CA THR A 15 7.13 -6.69 -6.86
C THR A 15 8.17 -5.79 -6.21
N THR A 16 9.27 -6.35 -5.69
CA THR A 16 10.36 -5.58 -5.08
C THR A 16 11.14 -4.78 -6.14
N THR A 17 11.39 -5.37 -7.31
CA THR A 17 12.07 -4.68 -8.41
C THR A 17 11.29 -3.44 -8.84
N VAL A 18 9.99 -3.58 -9.10
CA VAL A 18 9.13 -2.46 -9.50
C VAL A 18 9.11 -1.37 -8.42
N THR A 19 8.96 -1.76 -7.15
CA THR A 19 8.93 -0.80 -6.03
C THR A 19 10.24 -0.04 -5.91
N MET A 20 11.39 -0.72 -6.04
CA MET A 20 12.71 -0.10 -5.94
C MET A 20 12.99 0.84 -7.13
N THR A 21 12.61 0.44 -8.34
CA THR A 21 12.74 1.28 -9.53
C THR A 21 11.97 2.59 -9.38
N TRP A 22 10.72 2.53 -8.92
CA TRP A 22 9.92 3.74 -8.69
C TRP A 22 10.44 4.58 -7.52
N ALA A 23 10.87 3.95 -6.42
CA ALA A 23 11.43 4.66 -5.27
C ALA A 23 12.66 5.49 -5.66
N LEU A 24 13.60 4.86 -6.38
CA LEU A 24 14.79 5.54 -6.89
C LEU A 24 14.42 6.64 -7.88
N SER A 25 13.51 6.37 -8.82
CA SER A 25 13.05 7.37 -9.80
C SER A 25 12.42 8.58 -9.12
N LEU A 26 11.59 8.37 -8.09
CA LEU A 26 10.94 9.46 -7.35
C LEU A 26 11.94 10.29 -6.52
N LEU A 27 12.91 9.65 -5.89
CA LEU A 27 13.96 10.36 -5.15
C LEU A 27 14.88 11.16 -6.07
N LEU A 28 15.31 10.57 -7.19
CA LEU A 28 16.18 11.26 -8.16
C LEU A 28 15.48 12.47 -8.80
N ASN A 29 14.17 12.37 -9.01
CA ASN A 29 13.35 13.47 -9.53
C ASN A 29 13.01 14.54 -8.46
N ASN A 30 13.22 14.25 -7.17
CA ASN A 30 12.98 15.20 -6.08
C ASN A 30 14.23 15.34 -5.19
N ARG A 31 15.10 16.29 -5.57
CA ARG A 31 16.37 16.55 -4.87
C ARG A 31 16.21 16.87 -3.38
N GLU A 32 15.12 17.54 -2.99
CA GLU A 32 14.88 17.83 -1.58
C GLU A 32 14.54 16.58 -0.80
N ALA A 33 13.69 15.71 -1.36
CA ALA A 33 13.36 14.44 -0.73
C ALA A 33 14.58 13.53 -0.60
N LEU A 34 15.43 13.48 -1.63
CA LEU A 34 16.70 12.74 -1.60
C LEU A 34 17.64 13.25 -0.52
N LYS A 35 17.83 14.58 -0.41
CA LYS A 35 18.68 15.19 0.64
C LYS A 35 18.19 14.83 2.04
N LYS A 36 16.88 14.87 2.29
CA LYS A 36 16.31 14.49 3.58
C LYS A 36 16.54 13.01 3.91
N ALA A 37 16.40 12.12 2.93
CA ALA A 37 16.69 10.69 3.13
C ALA A 37 18.17 10.46 3.45
N GLN A 38 19.09 11.14 2.76
CA GLN A 38 20.52 11.08 3.06
C GLN A 38 20.86 11.63 4.45
N GLN A 39 20.23 12.75 4.84
CA GLN A 39 20.40 13.32 6.19
C GLN A 39 19.93 12.37 7.28
N GLU A 40 18.79 11.68 7.10
CA GLU A 40 18.34 10.67 8.05
C GLU A 40 19.35 9.53 8.19
N LEU A 41 19.90 9.03 7.07
CA LEU A 41 20.93 7.99 7.10
C LEU A 41 22.20 8.46 7.81
N ASP A 42 22.70 9.65 7.47
CA ASP A 42 23.89 10.24 8.11
C ASP A 42 23.68 10.43 9.63
N LEU A 43 22.47 10.80 10.08
CA LEU A 43 22.15 11.01 11.49
C LEU A 43 21.94 9.72 12.29
N GLN A 44 21.25 8.73 11.72
CA GLN A 44 20.87 7.51 12.44
C GLN A 44 21.93 6.42 12.38
N ILE A 45 22.75 6.40 11.32
CA ILE A 45 23.71 5.32 11.03
C ILE A 45 25.14 5.84 11.03
N GLY A 46 25.36 7.05 10.53
CA GLY A 46 26.70 7.59 10.26
C GLY A 46 27.29 7.04 8.96
N ARG A 47 28.58 7.31 8.74
CA ARG A 47 29.29 6.94 7.49
C ARG A 47 30.26 5.77 7.63
N ASP A 48 30.44 5.27 8.84
CA ASP A 48 31.46 4.28 9.15
C ASP A 48 30.99 2.84 8.94
N ARG A 49 29.70 2.62 8.69
CA ARG A 49 29.11 1.29 8.50
C ARG A 49 27.93 1.29 7.53
N LEU A 50 27.59 0.10 7.03
CA LEU A 50 26.39 -0.14 6.22
C LEU A 50 25.13 -0.26 7.10
N VAL A 51 23.98 -0.06 6.45
CA VAL A 51 22.65 -0.23 7.04
C VAL A 51 22.41 -1.70 7.37
N MET A 52 21.95 -1.98 8.58
CA MET A 52 21.50 -3.29 9.03
C MET A 52 19.98 -3.32 9.17
N GLU A 53 19.39 -4.53 9.13
CA GLU A 53 17.94 -4.70 9.27
C GLU A 53 17.40 -4.10 10.59
N SER A 54 18.17 -4.19 11.67
CA SER A 54 17.82 -3.63 12.98
C SER A 54 17.72 -2.10 12.99
N ASP A 55 18.33 -1.40 12.04
CA ASP A 55 18.31 0.05 11.92
C ASP A 55 17.03 0.57 11.28
N VAL A 56 16.36 -0.26 10.47
CA VAL A 56 15.20 0.14 9.64
C VAL A 56 14.11 0.80 10.49
N LYS A 57 13.90 0.34 11.72
CA LYS A 57 12.94 0.91 12.68
C LYS A 57 13.17 2.40 12.98
N ASN A 58 14.41 2.88 12.89
CA ASN A 58 14.78 4.27 13.15
C ASN A 58 14.78 5.14 11.88
N LEU A 59 14.69 4.53 10.69
CA LEU A 59 14.65 5.23 9.41
C LEU A 59 13.21 5.59 9.01
N LEU A 60 12.58 6.44 9.79
CA LEU A 60 11.15 6.78 9.64
C LEU A 60 10.85 7.49 8.32
N TYR A 61 11.73 8.38 7.89
CA TYR A 61 11.60 9.11 6.63
C TYR A 61 11.79 8.18 5.45
N LEU A 62 12.78 7.28 5.47
CA LEU A 62 12.96 6.27 4.43
C LEU A 62 11.76 5.31 4.36
N GLN A 63 11.22 4.88 5.50
CA GLN A 63 9.97 4.12 5.53
C GLN A 63 8.81 4.91 4.91
N ALA A 64 8.71 6.21 5.17
CA ALA A 64 7.69 7.07 4.57
C ALA A 64 7.87 7.23 3.05
N VAL A 65 9.11 7.32 2.55
CA VAL A 65 9.43 7.33 1.11
C VAL A 65 8.94 6.06 0.43
N ILE A 66 9.18 4.89 1.01
CA ILE A 66 8.73 3.61 0.44
C ILE A 66 7.20 3.51 0.45
N LYS A 67 6.55 3.92 1.55
CA LYS A 67 5.07 3.95 1.64
C LYS A 67 4.47 4.87 0.59
N GLU A 68 5.03 6.05 0.40
CA GLU A 68 4.56 7.02 -0.59
C GLU A 68 4.83 6.54 -2.02
N THR A 69 5.94 5.84 -2.24
CA THR A 69 6.21 5.15 -3.51
C THR A 69 5.12 4.12 -3.81
N MET A 70 4.71 3.30 -2.85
CA MET A 70 3.63 2.32 -3.04
C MET A 70 2.25 2.96 -3.19
N ARG A 71 2.02 4.13 -2.58
CA ARG A 71 0.80 4.92 -2.79
C ARG A 71 0.71 5.40 -4.25
N LEU A 72 1.79 5.99 -4.77
CA LEU A 72 1.87 6.46 -6.14
C LEU A 72 1.97 5.29 -7.13
N TYR A 73 2.94 4.41 -7.02
CA TYR A 73 3.19 3.34 -7.97
C TYR A 73 3.14 1.97 -7.28
N PRO A 74 1.94 1.46 -6.96
CA PRO A 74 1.80 0.12 -6.40
C PRO A 74 2.26 -0.93 -7.41
N ALA A 75 3.05 -1.92 -6.96
CA ALA A 75 3.54 -3.00 -7.82
C ALA A 75 2.41 -3.86 -8.40
N ALA A 76 1.26 -3.94 -7.72
CA ALA A 76 0.05 -4.63 -8.18
C ALA A 76 -1.16 -3.66 -8.20
N PRO A 77 -1.33 -2.83 -9.25
CA PRO A 77 -2.38 -1.80 -9.29
C PRO A 77 -3.82 -2.30 -9.16
N LEU A 78 -4.09 -3.57 -9.54
CA LEU A 78 -5.43 -4.18 -9.52
C LEU A 78 -5.61 -5.26 -8.43
N SER A 79 -4.66 -5.34 -7.49
CA SER A 79 -4.58 -6.45 -6.52
C SER A 79 -4.52 -7.83 -7.20
N LEU A 80 -4.45 -8.89 -6.40
CA LEU A 80 -4.68 -10.24 -6.89
C LEU A 80 -6.19 -10.47 -7.09
N PRO A 81 -6.59 -11.28 -8.09
CA PRO A 81 -7.98 -11.68 -8.25
C PRO A 81 -8.48 -12.42 -7.00
N HIS A 82 -9.57 -11.92 -6.42
CA HIS A 82 -10.34 -12.65 -5.41
C HIS A 82 -11.57 -13.27 -6.07
N GLU A 83 -12.04 -14.42 -5.59
CA GLU A 83 -13.22 -15.10 -6.14
C GLU A 83 -14.29 -15.28 -5.07
N SER A 84 -15.56 -15.00 -5.42
CA SER A 84 -16.68 -15.18 -4.50
C SER A 84 -16.95 -16.66 -4.28
N LEU A 85 -16.82 -17.13 -3.03
CA LEU A 85 -17.09 -18.52 -2.66
C LEU A 85 -18.59 -18.82 -2.49
N GLU A 86 -19.39 -17.78 -2.24
CA GLU A 86 -20.84 -17.85 -2.05
C GLU A 86 -21.50 -16.65 -2.76
N ASP A 87 -22.80 -16.76 -3.02
CA ASP A 87 -23.59 -15.61 -3.45
C ASP A 87 -23.56 -14.55 -2.35
N CYS A 88 -23.18 -13.31 -2.70
CA CYS A 88 -23.09 -12.24 -1.73
C CYS A 88 -23.63 -10.91 -2.28
N THR A 89 -24.04 -10.02 -1.37
CA THR A 89 -24.47 -8.66 -1.73
C THR A 89 -23.43 -7.67 -1.23
N LEU A 90 -22.86 -6.88 -2.13
CA LEU A 90 -21.85 -5.87 -1.82
C LEU A 90 -22.31 -4.50 -2.34
N ALA A 91 -22.37 -3.50 -1.47
CA ALA A 91 -22.81 -2.14 -1.81
C ALA A 91 -24.16 -2.08 -2.57
N GLY A 92 -25.08 -3.00 -2.25
CA GLY A 92 -26.40 -3.11 -2.91
C GLY A 92 -26.41 -3.94 -4.19
N TYR A 93 -25.27 -4.45 -4.66
CA TYR A 93 -25.16 -5.30 -5.83
C TYR A 93 -25.08 -6.78 -5.45
N HIS A 94 -25.90 -7.62 -6.09
CA HIS A 94 -25.78 -9.06 -5.97
C HIS A 94 -24.61 -9.55 -6.83
N ILE A 95 -23.66 -10.22 -6.18
CA ILE A 95 -22.50 -10.87 -6.76
C ILE A 95 -22.72 -12.39 -6.71
N PRO A 96 -22.82 -13.07 -7.85
CA PRO A 96 -22.96 -14.52 -7.86
C PRO A 96 -21.64 -15.22 -7.48
N MET A 97 -21.76 -16.44 -6.97
CA MET A 97 -20.65 -17.36 -6.74
C MET A 97 -19.78 -17.49 -8.00
N GLY A 98 -18.45 -17.56 -7.80
CA GLY A 98 -17.48 -17.65 -8.90
C GLY A 98 -17.14 -16.31 -9.57
N THR A 99 -17.74 -15.20 -9.15
CA THR A 99 -17.36 -13.88 -9.65
C THR A 99 -15.96 -13.50 -9.18
N ARG A 100 -15.12 -13.05 -10.13
CA ARG A 100 -13.78 -12.53 -9.84
C ARG A 100 -13.82 -11.03 -9.54
N LEU A 101 -13.30 -10.65 -8.39
CA LEU A 101 -13.15 -9.28 -7.93
C LEU A 101 -11.70 -8.83 -8.07
N LEU A 102 -11.51 -7.67 -8.70
CA LEU A 102 -10.23 -6.97 -8.79
C LEU A 102 -10.34 -5.62 -8.08
N VAL A 103 -9.43 -5.33 -7.17
CA VAL A 103 -9.44 -4.08 -6.40
C VAL A 103 -8.50 -3.09 -7.06
N ASN A 104 -9.03 -1.97 -7.57
CA ASN A 104 -8.22 -0.92 -8.18
C ASN A 104 -7.53 -0.07 -7.10
N LEU A 105 -6.41 -0.58 -6.57
CA LEU A 105 -5.58 0.09 -5.57
C LEU A 105 -5.05 1.43 -6.08
N SER A 106 -4.64 1.50 -7.34
CA SER A 106 -4.12 2.73 -7.96
C SER A 106 -5.14 3.88 -7.90
N LYS A 107 -6.42 3.58 -8.16
CA LYS A 107 -7.51 4.56 -8.08
C LYS A 107 -7.81 4.95 -6.63
N ILE A 108 -7.83 4.00 -5.70
CA ILE A 108 -8.07 4.26 -4.27
C ILE A 108 -6.96 5.15 -3.70
N HIS A 109 -5.70 4.83 -3.96
CA HIS A 109 -4.54 5.57 -3.45
C HIS A 109 -4.41 7.00 -3.99
N ARG A 110 -5.06 7.29 -5.12
CA ARG A 110 -5.09 8.61 -5.77
C ARG A 110 -6.42 9.34 -5.60
N ASP A 111 -7.38 8.75 -4.89
CA ASP A 111 -8.69 9.38 -4.70
C ASP A 111 -8.52 10.62 -3.79
N PRO A 112 -8.78 11.84 -4.29
CA PRO A 112 -8.69 13.06 -3.48
C PRO A 112 -9.72 13.10 -2.34
N GLN A 113 -10.73 12.21 -2.34
CA GLN A 113 -11.68 12.09 -1.24
C GLN A 113 -11.15 11.26 -0.05
N ILE A 114 -10.07 10.49 -0.24
CA ILE A 114 -9.48 9.63 0.78
C ILE A 114 -8.28 10.31 1.47
N GLY A 115 -7.65 11.29 0.81
CA GLY A 115 -6.51 12.06 1.31
C GLY A 115 -6.03 13.14 0.33
N ASP A 116 -4.77 13.56 0.44
CA ASP A 116 -4.11 14.54 -0.45
C ASP A 116 -3.74 13.96 -1.85
N GLY A 117 -4.58 13.08 -2.37
CA GLY A 117 -4.34 12.22 -3.54
C GLY A 117 -4.13 12.94 -4.88
N SER A 118 -4.24 14.27 -4.93
CA SER A 118 -4.03 15.06 -6.15
C SER A 118 -2.57 15.25 -6.53
N SER A 119 -1.62 15.00 -5.62
CA SER A 119 -0.19 15.20 -5.89
C SER A 119 0.43 13.96 -6.53
N GLN A 120 1.01 14.12 -7.73
CA GLN A 120 1.85 13.11 -8.40
C GLN A 120 3.32 13.13 -7.94
N SER A 121 3.70 14.12 -7.11
CA SER A 121 5.04 14.20 -6.52
C SER A 121 5.09 13.46 -5.19
N ILE A 122 6.23 12.83 -4.90
CA ILE A 122 6.54 12.23 -3.60
C ILE A 122 6.49 13.29 -2.49
N ARG A 123 5.71 13.03 -1.44
CA ARG A 123 5.61 13.87 -0.24
C ARG A 123 5.69 13.01 1.03
N PRO A 124 6.89 12.57 1.44
CA PRO A 124 7.02 11.62 2.55
C PRO A 124 6.47 12.15 3.89
N THR A 125 6.40 13.48 4.06
CA THR A 125 5.86 14.13 5.26
C THR A 125 4.35 14.04 5.43
N SER A 126 3.56 13.71 4.40
CA SER A 126 2.09 13.59 4.54
C SER A 126 1.63 12.20 4.98
N VAL A 127 2.52 11.21 5.00
CA VAL A 127 2.24 9.86 5.49
C VAL A 127 2.30 9.82 7.03
N THR A 128 1.48 10.65 7.68
CA THR A 128 1.01 10.32 9.02
C THR A 128 0.19 9.04 8.89
N ILE A 129 0.33 8.12 9.85
CA ILE A 129 -0.29 6.80 9.89
C ILE A 129 -1.83 6.90 9.76
N SER A 130 -2.32 7.09 8.54
CA SER A 130 -3.75 7.21 8.23
C SER A 130 -4.22 6.08 7.30
N PHE A 131 -3.34 5.11 7.00
CA PHE A 131 -3.67 3.93 6.17
C PHE A 131 -4.83 3.09 6.75
N LEU A 132 -5.15 3.23 8.04
CA LEU A 132 -6.20 2.43 8.69
C LEU A 132 -7.48 3.21 9.07
N PRO A 133 -7.44 4.46 9.59
CA PRO A 133 -8.68 5.14 9.97
C PRO A 133 -9.42 5.79 8.79
N SER A 134 -8.72 6.29 7.76
CA SER A 134 -9.35 7.09 6.70
C SER A 134 -10.12 6.24 5.68
N VAL A 135 -9.61 5.05 5.34
CA VAL A 135 -10.29 4.11 4.42
C VAL A 135 -11.54 3.52 5.07
N GLY A 136 -11.48 3.19 6.36
CA GLY A 136 -12.65 2.72 7.12
C GLY A 136 -13.73 3.80 7.26
N SER A 137 -13.35 5.05 7.51
CA SER A 137 -14.28 6.18 7.61
C SER A 137 -14.81 6.67 6.24
N TRP A 138 -14.03 6.55 5.16
CA TRP A 138 -14.49 6.75 3.79
C TRP A 138 -15.48 5.66 3.36
N ALA A 139 -15.20 4.39 3.68
CA ALA A 139 -16.10 3.28 3.40
C ALA A 139 -17.43 3.40 4.19
N MET A 140 -17.37 3.85 5.45
CA MET A 140 -18.57 4.12 6.27
C MET A 140 -19.43 5.26 5.72
N ARG A 141 -18.83 6.32 5.14
CA ARG A 141 -19.58 7.48 4.61
C ARG A 141 -20.41 7.17 3.36
N ARG A 142 -20.11 6.08 2.64
CA ARG A 142 -20.83 5.65 1.43
C ARG A 142 -21.63 4.36 1.62
N ALA A 143 -21.61 3.75 2.81
CA ALA A 143 -22.45 2.61 3.12
C ALA A 143 -23.91 3.08 3.34
N PRO A 144 -24.91 2.48 2.67
CA PRO A 144 -26.28 2.66 3.07
C PRO A 144 -26.47 1.95 4.42
N ASP A 145 -26.72 2.74 5.45
CA ASP A 145 -26.85 2.39 6.87
C ASP A 145 -25.59 1.92 7.65
N PRO A 146 -25.13 2.69 8.66
CA PRO A 146 -24.02 2.30 9.55
C PRO A 146 -24.32 1.08 10.43
N TRP A 147 -25.60 0.72 10.59
CA TRP A 147 -26.05 -0.32 11.52
C TRP A 147 -26.36 -1.67 10.84
N GLN A 148 -26.16 -1.81 9.53
CA GLN A 148 -26.26 -3.09 8.80
C GLN A 148 -24.90 -3.67 8.41
N LEU A 149 -23.81 -3.35 9.13
CA LEU A 149 -22.50 -3.94 8.86
C LEU A 149 -22.42 -5.30 9.56
N PRO A 150 -22.45 -6.46 8.85
CA PRO A 150 -22.21 -7.74 9.49
C PRO A 150 -20.79 -7.77 10.05
N MET A 151 -20.55 -8.56 11.11
CA MET A 151 -19.24 -8.83 11.75
C MET A 151 -18.10 -9.25 10.79
N LYS A 152 -18.34 -9.30 9.47
CA LYS A 152 -17.41 -9.70 8.40
C LYS A 152 -16.27 -8.70 8.13
N TRP A 153 -16.29 -7.47 8.67
CA TRP A 153 -15.17 -6.51 8.49
C TRP A 153 -13.86 -6.95 9.15
N ALA A 154 -13.92 -7.70 10.25
CA ALA A 154 -12.73 -8.32 10.84
C ALA A 154 -12.06 -9.33 9.87
N ARG A 155 -12.86 -9.94 8.99
CA ARG A 155 -12.43 -10.95 8.01
C ARG A 155 -11.90 -10.32 6.71
N LEU A 156 -12.38 -9.13 6.34
CA LEU A 156 -11.80 -8.32 5.26
C LEU A 156 -10.42 -7.78 5.64
N ARG A 157 -10.20 -7.46 6.92
CA ARG A 157 -8.87 -7.07 7.44
C ARG A 157 -7.86 -8.21 7.34
N SER A 158 -8.27 -9.46 7.54
CA SER A 158 -7.40 -10.63 7.36
C SER A 158 -7.13 -10.98 5.89
N LEU A 159 -8.03 -10.61 4.97
CA LEU A 159 -7.85 -10.83 3.52
C LEU A 159 -6.96 -9.78 2.84
N MET A 160 -6.82 -8.59 3.44
CA MET A 160 -5.97 -7.50 2.93
C MET A 160 -4.54 -7.53 3.49
N LEU A 161 -4.29 -8.34 4.53
CA LEU A 161 -3.00 -8.47 5.23
C LEU A 161 -2.43 -9.90 5.16
N GLY A 162 -3.06 -10.79 4.39
CA GLY A 162 -2.63 -12.17 4.16
C GLY A 162 -2.11 -12.37 2.75
#